data_AF-A0AAW3K6D6-F1
#
_entry.id   AF-A0AAW3K6D6-F1
#
_cell.length_a   1.000
_cell.length_b   1.000
_cell.length_c   1.000
_cell.angle_alpha   90.00
_cell.angle_beta   90.00
_cell.angle_gamma   90.00
#
_symmetry.space_group_name_H-M   'P 1'
#
loop_
_entity.id
_entity.type
_entity.pdbx_description
1 polymer ?
#
loop_
_entity_poly.entity_id
_entity_poly.type
_entity_poly.pdbx_seq_one_letter_code
_entity_poly.pdbx_strand_id
1 'polypeptide(L)' 'MTPNQLKITKRGIMFFSILFIIQIAMQTYNFSNGGVFKLDWLFFSFITILLCRLYYPIQNFLKERNLY' A
#
# COMPACT_ATOMS: atom_id res chain seq x y z
N MET A 1 3.66 11.10 -16.02
CA MET A 1 4.45 10.22 -15.12
C MET A 1 5.76 9.85 -15.82
N THR A 2 6.92 10.13 -15.20
CA THR A 2 8.23 9.82 -15.82
C THR A 2 8.57 8.33 -15.67
N PRO A 3 9.43 7.75 -16.53
CA PRO A 3 9.81 6.33 -16.45
C PRO A 3 10.46 5.95 -15.10
N ASN A 4 11.15 6.88 -14.44
CA ASN A 4 11.68 6.66 -13.08
C ASN A 4 10.57 6.61 -12.02
N GLN A 5 9.55 7.47 -12.09
CA GLN A 5 8.41 7.44 -11.17
C GLN A 5 7.61 6.14 -11.28
N LEU A 6 7.45 5.62 -12.50
CA LEU A 6 6.79 4.33 -12.74
C LEU A 6 7.55 3.17 -12.08
N LYS A 7 8.89 3.15 -12.21
CA LYS A 7 9.75 2.14 -11.57
C LYS A 7 9.67 2.18 -10.04
N ILE A 8 9.71 3.38 -9.44
CA ILE A 8 9.61 3.57 -7.99
C ILE A 8 8.24 3.12 -7.48
N THR A 9 7.16 3.51 -8.17
CA THR A 9 5.79 3.10 -7.83
C THR A 9 5.63 1.59 -7.83
N LYS A 10 6.12 0.91 -8.89
CA LYS A 10 6.07 -0.55 -8.99
C LYS A 10 6.85 -1.23 -7.86
N ARG A 11 8.03 -0.72 -7.51
CA ARG A 11 8.84 -1.24 -6.39
C ARG A 11 8.13 -1.04 -5.04
N GLY A 12 7.57 0.14 -4.79
CA GLY A 12 6.82 0.45 -3.58
C GLY A 12 5.59 -0.44 -3.42
N ILE A 13 4.76 -0.56 -4.46
CA ILE A 13 3.59 -1.46 -4.46
C ILE A 13 4.02 -2.89 -4.19
N MET A 14 5.05 -3.39 -4.87
CA MET A 14 5.53 -4.76 -4.68
C MET A 14 6.00 -5.02 -3.24
N PHE A 15 6.77 -4.08 -2.67
CA PHE A 15 7.25 -4.17 -1.30
C PHE A 15 6.10 -4.22 -0.29
N PHE A 16 5.16 -3.27 -0.37
CA PHE A 16 4.02 -3.23 0.55
C PHE A 16 3.04 -4.40 0.35
N SER A 17 2.87 -4.90 -0.88
CA SER A 17 2.07 -6.10 -1.14
C SER A 17 2.68 -7.34 -0.48
N ILE A 18 4.00 -7.51 -0.51
CA ILE A 18 4.68 -8.62 0.19
C ILE A 18 4.46 -8.50 1.70
N LEU A 19 4.66 -7.30 2.26
CA LEU A 19 4.40 -7.05 3.69
C LEU A 19 2.95 -7.33 4.08
N PHE A 20 1.99 -6.98 3.21
CA PHE A 20 0.57 -7.25 3.44
C PHE A 20 0.27 -8.75 3.49
N ILE A 21 0.85 -9.54 2.58
CA ILE A 21 0.69 -11.00 2.60
C ILE A 21 1.28 -11.61 3.88
N ILE A 22 2.46 -11.15 4.31
CA ILE A 22 3.09 -11.61 5.56
C ILE A 22 2.20 -11.26 6.76
N GLN A 23 1.62 -10.05 6.78
CA GLN A 23 0.69 -9.66 7.85
C GLN A 23 -0.57 -10.53 7.88
N ILE A 24 -1.16 -10.85 6.72
CA ILE A 24 -2.30 -11.78 6.65
C ILE A 24 -1.91 -13.13 7.24
N ALA A 25 -0.75 -13.69 6.82
CA ALA A 25 -0.28 -14.98 7.33
C ALA A 25 -0.10 -14.96 8.86
N MET A 26 0.52 -13.90 9.40
CA MET A 26 0.72 -13.74 10.84
C MET A 26 -0.60 -13.57 11.61
N GLN A 27 -1.55 -12.79 11.08
CA GLN A 27 -2.86 -12.60 11.71
C GLN A 27 -3.70 -13.90 11.69
N THR A 28 -3.67 -14.64 10.59
CA THR A 28 -4.32 -15.95 10.47
C THR A 28 -3.70 -16.96 11.44
N TYR A 29 -2.37 -17.00 11.55
CA TYR A 29 -1.67 -17.83 12.53
C TYR A 29 -2.05 -17.46 13.97
N ASN A 30 -2.05 -16.16 14.29
CA ASN A 30 -2.44 -15.67 15.61
C ASN A 30 -3.89 -16.04 15.95
N PHE A 31 -4.81 -15.86 15.00
CA PHE A 31 -6.21 -16.24 15.17
C PHE A 31 -6.41 -17.75 15.36
N SER A 32 -5.68 -18.58 14.60
CA SER A 32 -5.71 -20.04 14.77
C SER A 32 -5.20 -20.50 16.12
N ASN A 33 -4.35 -19.70 16.79
CA ASN A 33 -3.84 -19.97 18.14
C ASN A 33 -4.69 -19.31 19.25
N GLY A 34 -5.91 -18.87 18.94
CA GLY A 34 -6.83 -18.27 19.91
C GLY A 34 -6.56 -16.78 20.20
N GLY A 35 -5.66 -16.14 19.44
CA GLY A 35 -5.45 -14.70 19.49
C GLY A 35 -6.55 -13.91 18.77
N VAL A 36 -6.60 -12.60 19.01
CA VAL A 36 -7.57 -11.70 18.35
C VAL A 36 -7.06 -11.31 16.97
N PHE A 37 -7.91 -11.46 15.96
CA PHE A 37 -7.62 -10.99 14.60
C PHE A 37 -7.74 -9.47 14.52
N LYS A 38 -6.63 -8.77 14.28
CA LYS A 38 -6.62 -7.30 14.21
C LYS A 38 -6.78 -6.83 12.77
N LEU A 39 -8.03 -6.56 12.40
CA LEU A 39 -8.40 -6.11 11.06
C LEU A 39 -7.83 -4.72 10.71
N ASP A 40 -7.63 -3.88 11.73
CA ASP A 40 -7.14 -2.49 11.59
C ASP A 40 -5.75 -2.43 10.93
N TRP A 41 -4.89 -3.39 11.26
CA TRP A 41 -3.53 -3.48 10.71
C TRP A 41 -3.53 -3.84 9.22
N LEU A 42 -4.47 -4.70 8.81
CA LEU A 42 -4.68 -5.03 7.40
C LEU A 42 -5.20 -3.82 6.62
N PHE A 43 -6.14 -3.07 7.21
CA PHE A 43 -6.64 -1.84 6.60
C PHE A 43 -5.53 -0.81 6.39
N PHE A 44 -4.66 -0.62 7.38
CA PHE A 44 -3.54 0.34 7.27
C PHE A 44 -2.60 -0.02 6.11
N SER A 45 -2.21 -1.29 6.00
CA SER A 45 -1.35 -1.78 4.91
C SER A 45 -2.04 -1.67 3.54
N PHE A 46 -3.35 -1.97 3.48
CA PHE A 46 -4.14 -1.79 2.26
C PHE A 46 -4.20 -0.32 1.80
N ILE A 47 -4.46 0.60 2.72
CA ILE A 47 -4.46 2.06 2.44
C ILE A 47 -3.07 2.50 1.97
N THR A 48 -2.00 1.99 2.57
CA THR A 48 -0.63 2.31 2.17
C THR A 48 -0.34 1.89 0.73
N ILE A 49 -0.76 0.68 0.32
CA ILE A 49 -0.64 0.21 -1.07
C ILE A 49 -1.44 1.11 -2.02
N LEU A 50 -2.66 1.49 -1.62
CA LEU A 50 -3.53 2.38 -2.39
C LEU A 50 -2.88 3.76 -2.58
N LEU A 51 -2.30 4.33 -1.52
CA LEU A 51 -1.57 5.58 -1.57
C LEU A 51 -0.36 5.48 -2.49
N CYS A 52 0.45 4.41 -2.42
CA CYS A 52 1.55 4.20 -3.35
C CYS A 52 1.08 4.16 -4.81
N ARG A 53 -0.09 3.58 -5.08
CA ARG A 53 -0.68 3.52 -6.42
C ARG A 53 -1.21 4.88 -6.89
N LEU A 54 -1.81 5.66 -6.00
CA LEU A 54 -2.49 6.92 -6.32
C LEU A 54 -1.61 8.17 -6.18
N TYR A 55 -0.48 8.08 -5.48
CA TYR A 55 0.39 9.22 -5.19
C TYR A 55 0.79 10.01 -6.46
N TYR A 56 1.39 9.33 -7.45
CA TYR A 56 1.82 9.99 -8.68
C TYR A 56 0.67 10.39 -9.62
N PRO A 57 -0.42 9.61 -9.76
CA PRO A 57 -1.64 10.08 -10.44
C PRO A 57 -2.18 11.38 -9.85
N ILE A 58 -2.32 11.45 -8.52
CA ILE A 58 -2.81 12.64 -7.81
C ILE A 58 -1.82 13.79 -7.98
N GLN A 59 -0.52 13.52 -7.87
CA GLN A 59 0.51 14.55 -8.06
C GLN A 59 0.50 15.13 -9.48
N ASN A 60 0.29 14.29 -10.52
CA ASN A 60 0.16 14.79 -11.89
C ASN A 60 -1.13 15.60 -12.07
N PHE A 61 -2.25 15.14 -11.49
CA PHE A 61 -3.53 15.86 -11.55
C PHE A 61 -3.45 17.24 -10.89
N LEU A 62 -2.76 17.35 -9.73
CA LEU A 62 -2.57 18.63 -9.04
C LEU A 62 -1.70 19.60 -9.85
N LYS A 63 -0.64 19.09 -10.50
CA LYS A 63 0.20 19.89 -11.41
C LYS A 63 -0.57 20.40 -12.63
N GLU A 64 -1.39 19.56 -13.26
CA GLU A 64 -2.22 19.97 -14.40
C GLU A 64 -3.24 21.06 -14.04
N ARG A 65 -3.66 21.12 -12.76
CA ARG A 65 -4.62 22.10 -12.25
C ARG A 65 -3.96 23.40 -11.75
N ASN A 66 -2.64 23.57 -11.85
CA ASN A 66 -1.89 24.70 -11.25
C ASN A 66 -2.19 24.89 -9.74
N LEU A 67 -2.57 23.82 -9.05
CA LEU A 67 -2.77 23.84 -7.59
C LEU A 67 -1.45 23.58 -6.83
N TYR A 68 -0.34 23.44 -7.57
CA TYR A 68 1.00 23.15 -7.07
C TYR A 68 2.08 23.60 -8.05
#